data_AF-A0A3B9I0N5-F1
#
_entry.id   AF-A0A3B9I0N5-F1
#
_cell.length_a   1.000
_cell.length_b   1.000
_cell.length_c   1.000
_cell.angle_alpha   90.00
_cell.angle_beta   90.00
_cell.angle_gamma   90.00
#
_symmetry.space_group_name_H-M   'P 1'
#
loop_
_entity.id
_entity.type
_entity.pdbx_description
1 polymer ?
#
loop_
_entity_poly.entity_id
_entity_poly.type
_entity_poly.pdbx_seq_one_letter_code
_entity_poly.pdbx_strand_id
1 'polypeptide(L)'
;MQDKVFSIKQSLSIYVIIVILFYMTSFFFQTRYGLVGIPLTQVFGLLIPGLLAVLLMKKDFRSVFFFNKTQSFKYYRIGLGLWLLALVFSGIYSFYAIDFLPEEKEMLDAFNYIFENLPLLNQILMIAVMPAIIEELLFRG
;
A
#
# COMPACT_ATOMS: atom_id res chain seq x y z
N MET A 1 -32.76 3.91 2.17
CA MET A 1 -31.75 3.44 1.20
C MET A 1 -30.41 3.46 1.91
N GLN A 2 -29.76 2.32 2.08
CA GLN A 2 -28.44 2.28 2.71
C GLN A 2 -27.43 2.79 1.68
N ASP A 3 -26.68 3.84 2.01
CA ASP A 3 -25.67 4.38 1.09
C ASP A 3 -24.67 3.28 0.75
N LYS A 4 -24.44 3.06 -0.55
CA LYS A 4 -23.53 2.01 -1.05
C LYS A 4 -22.06 2.30 -0.70
N VAL A 5 -21.72 3.56 -0.43
CA VAL A 5 -20.37 4.06 -0.16
C VAL A 5 -20.37 4.91 1.13
N PHE A 6 -19.19 5.18 1.68
CA PHE A 6 -19.01 6.04 2.85
C PHE A 6 -19.27 7.52 2.53
N SER A 7 -19.85 8.26 3.48
CA SER A 7 -19.91 9.72 3.41
C SER A 7 -18.56 10.35 3.79
N ILE A 8 -18.33 11.61 3.42
CA ILE A 8 -17.08 12.33 3.72
C ILE A 8 -16.72 12.26 5.21
N LYS A 9 -17.72 12.44 6.10
CA LYS A 9 -17.50 12.36 7.55
C LYS A 9 -17.06 10.96 7.98
N GLN A 10 -17.69 9.91 7.43
CA GLN A 10 -17.33 8.52 7.72
C GLN A 10 -15.92 8.21 7.22
N SER A 11 -15.58 8.62 6.00
CA SER A 11 -14.24 8.43 5.43
C SER A 11 -13.16 9.13 6.27
N LEU A 12 -13.41 10.36 6.72
CA LEU A 12 -12.47 11.09 7.56
C LEU A 12 -12.27 10.40 8.93
N SER A 13 -13.36 9.93 9.57
CA SER A 13 -13.25 9.20 10.82
C SER A 13 -12.49 7.88 10.66
N ILE A 14 -12.77 7.13 9.60
CA ILE A 14 -12.06 5.88 9.29
C ILE A 14 -10.57 6.15 9.05
N TYR A 15 -10.24 7.20 8.28
CA TYR A 15 -8.86 7.58 8.02
C TYR A 15 -8.09 7.87 9.32
N VAL A 16 -8.65 8.69 10.21
CA VAL A 16 -8.02 9.00 11.51
C VAL A 16 -7.79 7.74 12.35
N ILE A 17 -8.77 6.83 12.39
CA ILE A 17 -8.65 5.55 13.11
C ILE A 17 -7.54 4.69 12.49
N ILE A 18 -7.50 4.58 11.17
CA ILE A 18 -6.47 3.82 10.44
C ILE A 18 -5.09 4.37 10.73
N VAL A 19 -4.89 5.70 10.71
CA VAL A 19 -3.59 6.32 11.03
C VAL A 19 -3.15 5.96 12.45
N ILE A 20 -4.04 6.07 13.44
CA ILE A 20 -3.72 5.71 14.83
C ILE A 20 -3.37 4.23 14.94
N LEU A 21 -4.16 3.35 14.33
CA LEU A 21 -3.90 1.91 14.30
C LEU A 21 -2.58 1.58 13.60
N PHE A 22 -2.25 2.28 12.52
CA PHE A 22 -1.00 2.10 11.81
C PHE A 22 0.21 2.42 12.69
N TYR A 23 0.18 3.51 13.46
CA TYR A 23 1.26 3.81 14.41
C TYR A 23 1.35 2.78 15.54
N MET A 24 0.22 2.40 16.14
CA MET A 24 0.20 1.42 17.24
C MET A 24 0.69 0.05 16.80
N THR A 25 0.20 -0.44 15.65
CA THR A 25 0.62 -1.72 15.07
C THR A 25 2.07 -1.66 14.60
N SER A 26 2.53 -0.53 14.05
CA SER A 26 3.94 -0.33 13.69
C SER A 26 4.87 -0.44 14.88
N PHE A 27 4.56 0.27 15.96
CA PHE A 27 5.32 0.14 17.20
C PHE A 27 5.32 -1.30 17.70
N PHE A 28 4.17 -1.95 17.80
CA PHE A 28 4.06 -3.31 18.34
C PHE A 28 4.81 -4.36 17.50
N PHE A 29 4.58 -4.39 16.17
CA PHE A 29 5.17 -5.42 15.32
C PHE A 29 6.64 -5.17 15.02
N GLN A 30 7.06 -3.93 14.79
CA GLN A 30 8.46 -3.65 14.46
C GLN A 30 9.38 -3.80 15.67
N THR A 31 8.92 -3.45 16.88
CA THR A 31 9.73 -3.69 18.11
C THR A 31 9.91 -5.18 18.42
N ARG A 32 8.92 -6.02 18.09
CA ARG A 32 8.93 -7.46 18.41
C ARG A 32 9.52 -8.33 17.30
N TYR A 33 9.32 -7.96 16.04
CA TYR A 33 9.67 -8.78 14.88
C TYR A 33 10.63 -8.08 13.91
N GLY A 34 11.11 -6.87 14.24
CA GLY A 34 11.99 -6.08 13.38
C GLY A 34 11.38 -5.82 12.01
N LEU A 35 12.19 -5.96 10.95
CA LEU A 35 11.79 -5.74 9.57
C LEU A 35 10.65 -6.67 9.11
N VAL A 36 10.59 -7.91 9.62
CA VAL A 36 9.51 -8.87 9.30
C VAL A 36 8.16 -8.40 9.85
N GLY A 37 8.18 -7.49 10.83
CA GLY A 37 6.99 -6.84 11.34
C GLY A 37 6.29 -5.93 10.33
N ILE A 38 7.00 -5.36 9.36
CA ILE A 38 6.45 -4.33 8.45
C ILE A 38 5.27 -4.85 7.60
N PRO A 39 5.33 -6.03 6.95
CA PRO A 39 4.14 -6.62 6.32
C PRO A 39 2.95 -6.78 7.28
N LEU A 40 3.21 -7.11 8.55
CA LEU A 40 2.16 -7.25 9.55
C LEU A 40 1.54 -5.89 9.91
N THR A 41 2.32 -4.81 9.99
CA THR A 41 1.76 -3.46 10.22
C THR A 41 0.82 -3.05 9.11
N GLN A 42 1.16 -3.39 7.88
CA GLN A 42 0.33 -3.13 6.71
C GLN A 42 -0.99 -3.92 6.75
N VAL A 43 -0.95 -5.21 7.08
CA VAL A 43 -2.16 -6.04 7.17
C VAL A 43 -3.05 -5.62 8.33
N PHE A 44 -2.49 -5.48 9.54
CA PHE A 44 -3.27 -5.21 10.75
C PHE A 44 -3.61 -3.74 10.95
N GLY A 45 -2.77 -2.83 10.44
CA GLY A 45 -2.97 -1.39 10.55
C GLY A 45 -3.83 -0.80 9.44
N LEU A 46 -3.79 -1.37 8.23
CA LEU A 46 -4.48 -0.82 7.06
C LEU A 46 -5.56 -1.77 6.54
N LEU A 47 -5.18 -2.99 6.13
CA LEU A 47 -6.08 -3.90 5.42
C LEU A 47 -7.26 -4.35 6.29
N ILE A 48 -6.99 -4.93 7.45
CA ILE A 48 -8.03 -5.44 8.36
C ILE A 48 -9.00 -4.33 8.79
N PRO A 49 -8.55 -3.16 9.27
CA PRO A 49 -9.45 -2.06 9.62
C PRO A 49 -10.31 -1.59 8.45
N GLY A 50 -9.75 -1.52 7.24
CA GLY A 50 -10.50 -1.19 6.03
C GLY A 50 -11.63 -2.19 5.75
N LEU A 51 -11.32 -3.49 5.77
CA LEU A 51 -12.31 -4.56 5.59
C LEU A 51 -13.39 -4.55 6.69
N LEU A 52 -12.98 -4.34 7.96
CA LEU A 52 -13.89 -4.25 9.09
C LEU A 52 -14.81 -3.04 9.00
N ALA A 53 -14.33 -1.89 8.53
CA ALA A 53 -15.17 -0.71 8.33
C ALA A 53 -16.30 -0.99 7.33
N VAL A 54 -16.01 -1.72 6.25
CA VAL A 54 -17.03 -2.14 5.27
C VAL A 54 -18.05 -3.09 5.90
N LEU A 55 -17.60 -4.08 6.67
CA LEU A 55 -18.48 -5.04 7.37
C LEU A 55 -19.37 -4.37 8.41
N LEU A 56 -18.78 -3.58 9.32
CA LEU A 56 -19.48 -2.96 10.45
C LEU A 56 -20.50 -1.92 9.99
N MET A 57 -20.17 -1.16 8.93
CA MET A 57 -21.10 -0.20 8.34
C MET A 57 -22.06 -0.83 7.32
N LYS A 58 -22.03 -2.16 7.17
CA LYS A 58 -22.88 -2.94 6.26
C LYS A 58 -22.85 -2.40 4.84
N LYS A 59 -21.67 -2.02 4.36
CA LYS A 59 -21.44 -1.51 3.00
C LYS A 59 -21.17 -2.68 2.05
N ASP A 60 -21.39 -2.45 0.76
CA ASP A 60 -21.10 -3.46 -0.27
C ASP A 60 -19.63 -3.38 -0.68
N PHE A 61 -18.90 -4.47 -0.45
CA PHE A 61 -17.49 -4.62 -0.84
C PHE A 61 -17.25 -4.32 -2.32
N ARG A 62 -18.09 -4.81 -3.24
CA ARG A 62 -17.88 -4.58 -4.68
C ARG A 62 -18.05 -3.11 -5.05
N SER A 63 -18.93 -2.41 -4.33
CA SER A 63 -19.18 -0.99 -4.53
C SER A 63 -18.11 -0.10 -3.89
N VAL A 64 -17.49 -0.53 -2.78
CA VAL A 64 -16.43 0.22 -2.09
C VAL A 64 -15.06 0.01 -2.73
N PHE A 65 -14.74 -1.23 -3.10
CA PHE A 65 -13.47 -1.65 -3.70
C PHE A 65 -13.49 -1.65 -5.23
N PHE A 66 -14.51 -1.05 -5.85
CA PHE A 66 -14.70 -0.88 -7.30
C PHE A 66 -14.15 -2.00 -8.20
N PHE A 67 -14.36 -3.29 -7.87
CA PHE A 67 -13.83 -4.47 -8.60
C PHE A 67 -14.36 -4.62 -10.05
N ASN A 68 -14.11 -3.62 -10.88
CA ASN A 68 -14.57 -3.45 -12.23
C ASN A 68 -13.49 -4.01 -13.15
N LYS A 69 -13.79 -5.15 -13.77
CA LYS A 69 -12.88 -5.72 -14.76
C LYS A 69 -13.00 -4.92 -16.05
N THR A 70 -11.85 -4.57 -16.63
CA THR A 70 -11.85 -4.02 -17.98
C THR A 70 -12.32 -5.09 -18.98
N GLN A 71 -13.19 -4.69 -19.91
CA GLN A 71 -13.78 -5.61 -20.89
C GLN A 71 -12.81 -6.00 -22.01
N SER A 72 -11.67 -5.29 -22.16
CA SER A 72 -10.74 -5.51 -23.27
C SER A 72 -9.30 -5.74 -22.80
N PHE A 73 -8.70 -6.81 -23.33
CA PHE A 73 -7.29 -7.13 -23.14
C PHE A 73 -6.32 -6.04 -23.63
N LYS A 74 -6.78 -5.10 -24.47
CA LYS A 74 -6.00 -3.94 -24.90
C LYS A 74 -5.61 -3.04 -23.73
N TYR A 75 -6.51 -2.81 -22.77
CA TYR A 75 -6.24 -1.92 -21.64
C TYR A 75 -5.22 -2.50 -20.66
N TYR A 76 -5.18 -3.83 -20.49
CA TYR A 76 -4.10 -4.47 -19.73
C TYR A 76 -2.73 -4.22 -20.36
N ARG A 77 -2.61 -4.34 -21.69
CA ARG A 77 -1.34 -4.07 -22.39
C ARG A 77 -0.90 -2.61 -22.30
N ILE A 78 -1.85 -1.67 -22.42
CA ILE A 78 -1.57 -0.24 -22.26
C ILE A 78 -1.14 0.06 -20.82
N GLY A 79 -1.87 -0.45 -19.84
CA GLY A 79 -1.54 -0.28 -18.42
C GLY A 79 -0.17 -0.84 -18.07
N LEU A 80 0.15 -2.04 -18.54
CA LEU A 80 1.48 -2.64 -18.37
C LEU A 80 2.57 -1.79 -19.04
N GLY A 81 2.32 -1.28 -20.25
CA GLY A 81 3.25 -0.39 -20.95
C GLY A 81 3.48 0.92 -20.19
N LEU A 82 2.43 1.55 -19.68
CA LEU A 82 2.53 2.75 -18.84
C LEU A 82 3.28 2.48 -17.54
N TRP A 83 3.03 1.34 -16.90
CA TRP A 83 3.73 0.93 -15.68
C TRP A 83 5.24 0.72 -15.93
N LEU A 84 5.61 0.03 -17.02
CA LEU A 84 7.01 -0.14 -17.42
C LEU A 84 7.69 1.20 -17.73
N LEU A 85 7.00 2.09 -18.45
CA LEU A 85 7.52 3.43 -18.72
C LEU A 85 7.71 4.22 -17.42
N ALA A 86 6.72 4.21 -16.52
CA ALA A 86 6.83 4.86 -15.22
C ALA A 86 8.02 4.34 -14.44
N LEU A 87 8.26 3.02 -14.42
CA LEU A 87 9.44 2.44 -13.79
C LEU A 87 10.75 2.95 -14.40
N VAL A 88 10.85 3.01 -15.73
CA VAL A 88 12.05 3.52 -16.40
C VAL A 88 12.29 4.99 -16.04
N PHE A 89 11.26 5.83 -16.13
CA PHE A 89 11.37 7.25 -15.78
C PHE A 89 11.71 7.47 -14.30
N SER A 90 11.06 6.72 -13.40
CA SER A 90 11.38 6.77 -11.97
C SER A 90 12.80 6.32 -11.70
N GLY A 91 13.30 5.27 -12.37
CA GLY A 91 14.68 4.82 -12.23
C GLY A 91 15.71 5.86 -12.71
N ILE A 92 15.44 6.51 -13.84
CA ILE A 92 16.27 7.62 -14.34
C ILE A 92 16.25 8.78 -13.35
N TYR A 93 15.07 9.14 -12.83
CA TYR A 93 14.93 10.17 -11.82
C TYR A 93 15.74 9.82 -10.57
N SER A 94 15.53 8.65 -9.98
CA SER A 94 16.20 8.21 -8.76
C SER A 94 17.72 8.18 -8.92
N PHE A 95 18.23 7.77 -10.08
CA PHE A 95 19.67 7.77 -10.37
C PHE A 95 20.29 9.16 -10.19
N TYR A 96 19.66 10.21 -10.74
CA TYR A 96 20.14 11.57 -10.54
C TYR A 96 19.79 12.11 -9.16
N ALA A 97 18.62 11.76 -8.63
CA ALA A 97 18.10 12.30 -7.38
C ALA A 97 19.01 11.97 -6.18
N ILE A 98 19.60 10.77 -6.13
CA ILE A 98 20.49 10.34 -5.05
C ILE A 98 21.72 11.26 -4.89
N ASP A 99 22.21 11.85 -5.98
CA ASP A 99 23.39 12.72 -5.96
C ASP A 99 23.09 14.11 -5.38
N PHE A 100 21.84 14.57 -5.46
CA PHE A 100 21.45 15.94 -5.09
C PHE A 100 20.49 16.01 -3.90
N LEU A 101 19.77 14.93 -3.59
CA LEU A 101 18.75 14.89 -2.55
C LEU A 101 19.17 13.91 -1.43
N PRO A 102 19.45 14.41 -0.21
CA PRO A 102 19.89 13.56 0.90
C PRO A 102 18.82 12.55 1.33
N GLU A 103 17.54 12.91 1.20
CA GLU A 103 16.41 12.03 1.53
C GLU A 103 16.39 10.75 0.66
N GLU A 104 16.74 10.88 -0.62
CA GLU A 104 16.79 9.73 -1.55
C GLU A 104 17.95 8.79 -1.20
N LYS A 105 19.04 9.33 -0.66
CA LYS A 105 20.17 8.54 -0.18
C LYS A 105 19.83 7.78 1.10
N GLU A 106 19.14 8.42 2.05
CA GLU A 106 18.63 7.74 3.25
C GLU A 106 17.65 6.62 2.88
N MET A 107 16.79 6.86 1.89
CA MET A 107 15.87 5.85 1.37
C MET A 107 16.63 4.67 0.74
N LEU A 108 17.66 4.93 -0.06
CA LEU A 108 18.52 3.89 -0.64
C LEU A 108 19.18 3.04 0.44
N ASP A 109 19.74 3.66 1.48
CA ASP A 109 20.38 2.96 2.59
C ASP A 109 19.37 2.07 3.34
N ALA A 110 18.13 2.55 3.52
CA ALA A 110 17.05 1.75 4.11
C ALA A 110 16.69 0.53 3.25
N PHE A 111 16.63 0.69 1.92
CA PHE A 111 16.40 -0.44 1.00
C PHE A 111 17.56 -1.43 1.01
N ASN A 112 18.81 -0.96 1.00
CA ASN A 112 19.99 -1.84 1.09
C ASN A 112 19.98 -2.63 2.39
N TYR A 113 19.68 -1.98 3.51
CA TYR A 113 19.54 -2.66 4.80
C TYR A 113 18.48 -3.77 4.74
N ILE A 114 17.35 -3.54 4.08
CA ILE A 114 16.32 -4.56 3.86
C ILE A 114 16.85 -5.71 3.00
N PHE A 115 17.54 -5.41 1.90
CA PHE A 115 18.02 -6.42 0.96
C PHE A 115 19.12 -7.31 1.57
N GLU A 116 19.95 -6.75 2.44
CA GLU A 116 21.02 -7.50 3.11
C GLU A 116 20.50 -8.36 4.27
N ASN A 117 19.43 -7.94 4.95
CA ASN A 117 18.99 -8.55 6.21
C ASN A 117 17.73 -9.42 6.09
N LEU A 118 17.04 -9.44 4.94
CA LEU A 118 15.83 -10.23 4.75
C LEU A 118 15.94 -11.24 3.61
N PRO A 119 15.29 -12.41 3.71
CA PRO A 119 15.13 -13.32 2.58
C PRO A 119 14.33 -12.67 1.44
N LEU A 120 14.60 -13.09 0.21
CA LEU A 120 13.94 -12.58 -1.00
C LEU A 120 12.41 -12.55 -0.90
N LEU A 121 11.79 -13.58 -0.33
CA LEU A 121 10.34 -13.63 -0.15
C LEU A 121 9.83 -12.47 0.72
N ASN A 122 10.51 -12.16 1.82
CA ASN A 122 10.14 -11.07 2.72
C ASN A 122 10.36 -9.71 2.07
N GLN A 123 11.43 -9.55 1.28
CA GLN A 123 11.68 -8.35 0.50
C GLN A 123 10.53 -8.10 -0.51
N ILE A 124 10.16 -9.12 -1.29
CA ILE A 124 9.07 -9.05 -2.27
C ILE A 124 7.75 -8.70 -1.58
N LEU A 125 7.45 -9.35 -0.45
CA LEU A 125 6.22 -9.09 0.28
C LEU A 125 6.14 -7.65 0.80
N MET A 126 7.23 -7.15 1.34
CA MET A 126 7.28 -5.84 2.00
C MET A 126 7.30 -4.68 1.00
N ILE A 127 8.02 -4.82 -0.11
CA ILE A 127 8.26 -3.72 -1.06
C ILE A 127 7.25 -3.72 -2.19
N ALA A 128 6.87 -4.90 -2.70
CA ALA A 128 6.04 -5.00 -3.90
C ALA A 128 4.61 -5.43 -3.58
N VAL A 129 4.42 -6.56 -2.90
CA VAL A 129 3.11 -7.23 -2.84
C VAL A 129 2.15 -6.57 -1.86
N MET A 130 2.54 -6.41 -0.59
CA MET A 130 1.64 -5.83 0.43
C MET A 130 1.26 -4.38 0.11
N PRO A 131 2.19 -3.49 -0.27
CA PRO A 131 1.84 -2.12 -0.66
C PRO A 131 0.86 -2.11 -1.84
N ALA A 132 1.10 -2.90 -2.89
CA ALA A 132 0.23 -2.92 -4.06
C ALA A 132 -1.18 -3.43 -3.74
N ILE A 133 -1.31 -4.50 -2.94
CA ILE A 133 -2.62 -5.02 -2.53
C ILE A 133 -3.39 -3.97 -1.73
N ILE A 134 -2.72 -3.31 -0.79
CA ILE A 134 -3.35 -2.32 0.08
C ILE A 134 -3.69 -1.06 -0.70
N GLU A 135 -2.82 -0.62 -1.61
CA GLU A 135 -3.07 0.54 -2.45
C GLU A 135 -4.28 0.30 -3.36
N GLU A 136 -4.35 -0.87 -3.99
CA GLU A 136 -5.47 -1.22 -4.85
C GLU A 136 -6.77 -1.28 -4.04
N LEU A 137 -6.78 -2.02 -2.94
CA LEU A 137 -7.99 -2.17 -2.12
C LEU A 137 -8.41 -0.85 -1.46
N LEU A 138 -7.53 -0.11 -0.81
CA LEU A 138 -7.96 1.03 0.01
C LEU A 138 -8.10 2.33 -0.77
N PHE A 139 -7.39 2.50 -1.89
CA PHE A 139 -7.29 3.81 -2.55
C PHE A 139 -7.76 3.82 -4.01
N ARG A 140 -7.59 2.73 -4.76
CA ARG A 140 -7.85 2.70 -6.21
C ARG A 140 -9.17 2.02 -6.56
N GLY A 141 -9.56 1.00 -5.80
CA GLY A 141 -10.71 0.15 -6.08
C GLY A 141 -10.45 -0.75 -7.28
#